data_AF-A0AA42L0A5-F1
#
_entry.id   AF-A0AA42L0A5-F1
#
_cell.length_a   1.000
_cell.length_b   1.000
_cell.length_c   1.000
_cell.angle_alpha   90.00
_cell.angle_beta   90.00
_cell.angle_gamma   90.00
#
_symmetry.space_group_name_H-M   'P 1'
#
loop_
_entity.id
_entity.type
_entity.pdbx_description
1 polymer ?
#
loop_
_entity_poly.entity_id
_entity_poly.type
_entity_poly.pdbx_seq_one_letter_code
_entity_poly.pdbx_strand_id
1 'polypeptide(L)' 'MSTNDGGPAFPIPGWKDDPDFNGMTLRDYFAGKVVQGFMAGYYSNPESCGWSNEDIAKEGYKLADAMLAARES' A
#
# COMPACT_ATOMS: atom_id res chain seq x y z
N MET A 1 13.57 9.58 8.62
CA MET A 1 13.58 8.11 8.49
C MET A 1 13.15 7.81 7.07
N SER A 2 14.02 7.25 6.23
CA SER A 2 13.61 6.78 4.90
C SER A 2 12.73 5.56 5.11
N THR A 3 11.42 5.71 4.93
CA THR A 3 10.50 4.58 4.87
C THR A 3 11.00 3.69 3.73
N ASN A 4 11.34 2.43 4.01
CA ASN A 4 11.63 1.45 2.96
C ASN A 4 10.35 1.28 2.16
N ASP A 5 10.27 1.94 1.01
CA ASP A 5 9.07 2.01 0.17
C ASP A 5 9.01 0.87 -0.86
N GLY A 6 10.06 0.02 -0.88
CA GLY A 6 10.20 -1.11 -1.78
C GLY A 6 10.54 -0.74 -3.23
N GLY A 7 10.82 0.54 -3.52
CA GLY A 7 11.06 1.07 -4.86
C GLY A 7 9.79 1.32 -5.68
N PRO A 8 9.89 1.61 -6.99
CA PRO A 8 8.74 1.80 -7.88
C PRO A 8 7.86 0.54 -7.95
N ALA A 9 6.54 0.69 -7.88
CA ALA A 9 5.61 -0.46 -7.94
C ALA A 9 5.69 -1.21 -9.29
N PHE A 10 5.97 -0.46 -10.36
CA PHE A 10 6.09 -0.97 -11.73
C PHE A 10 7.39 -0.42 -12.33
N PRO A 11 8.55 -1.02 -12.03
CA PRO A 11 9.85 -0.46 -12.41
C PRO A 11 10.07 -0.48 -13.92
N ILE A 12 10.59 0.62 -14.46
CA ILE A 12 11.01 0.72 -15.87
C ILE A 12 12.51 0.41 -15.98
N PRO A 13 12.91 -0.60 -16.77
CA PRO A 13 14.32 -0.97 -16.93
C PRO A 13 15.18 0.21 -17.40
N GLY A 14 16.21 0.54 -16.63
CA GLY A 14 17.14 1.64 -16.92
C GLY A 14 16.72 3.01 -16.39
N TRP A 15 15.51 3.13 -15.82
CA TRP A 15 14.94 4.42 -15.39
C TRP A 15 14.48 4.40 -13.92
N LYS A 16 14.88 3.38 -13.15
CA LYS A 16 14.47 3.18 -11.76
C LYS A 16 14.82 4.34 -10.81
N ASP A 17 15.78 5.17 -11.17
CA ASP A 17 16.24 6.31 -10.36
C ASP A 17 15.68 7.64 -10.88
N ASP A 18 14.88 7.61 -11.96
CA ASP A 18 14.25 8.78 -12.55
C ASP A 18 12.85 8.99 -11.95
N PRO A 19 12.65 10.03 -11.11
CA PRO A 19 11.38 10.25 -10.43
C PRO A 19 10.22 10.54 -11.39
N ASP A 20 10.49 11.04 -12.60
CA ASP A 20 9.45 11.35 -13.58
C ASP A 20 8.78 10.08 -14.13
N PHE A 21 9.43 8.92 -13.98
CA PHE A 21 9.02 7.64 -14.55
C PHE A 21 8.61 6.60 -13.51
N ASN A 22 8.77 6.91 -12.23
CA ASN A 22 8.62 5.93 -11.15
C ASN A 22 7.21 5.87 -10.55
N GLY A 23 6.34 6.84 -10.83
CA GLY A 23 4.93 6.83 -10.40
C GLY A 23 4.75 6.60 -8.90
N MET A 24 4.08 5.50 -8.55
CA MET A 24 3.81 5.10 -7.16
C MET A 24 4.84 4.11 -6.62
N THR A 25 5.11 4.15 -5.32
CA THR A 25 5.99 3.18 -4.66
C THR A 25 5.31 1.81 -4.51
N LEU A 26 6.08 0.74 -4.34
CA LEU A 26 5.55 -0.59 -4.08
C LEU A 26 4.74 -0.63 -2.77
N ARG A 27 5.18 0.14 -1.77
CA ARG A 27 4.43 0.39 -0.53
C ARG A 27 3.05 0.97 -0.79
N ASP A 28 2.95 2.03 -1.59
CA ASP A 28 1.67 2.66 -1.94
C ASP A 28 0.78 1.69 -2.71
N TYR A 29 1.37 0.85 -3.56
CA TYR A 29 0.64 -0.16 -4.32
C TYR A 29 0.04 -1.23 -3.41
N PHE A 30 0.82 -1.77 -2.48
CA PHE A 30 0.32 -2.71 -1.49
C PHE A 30 -0.76 -2.09 -0.60
N ALA A 31 -0.55 -0.86 -0.12
CA ALA A 31 -1.54 -0.17 0.69
C ALA A 31 -2.87 -0.03 -0.06
N GLY A 32 -2.83 0.37 -1.35
CA GLY A 32 -4.01 0.43 -2.21
C GLY A 32 -4.71 -0.92 -2.38
N LYS A 33 -3.95 -2.02 -2.53
CA LYS A 33 -4.52 -3.38 -2.62
C LYS A 33 -5.18 -3.84 -1.33
N VAL A 34 -4.58 -3.52 -0.20
CA VAL A 34 -5.16 -3.81 1.12
C VAL A 34 -6.48 -3.05 1.26
N VAL A 35 -6.49 -1.73 1.02
CA VAL A 35 -7.71 -0.92 1.08
C VAL A 35 -8.77 -1.44 0.11
N GLN A 36 -8.41 -1.82 -1.11
CA GLN A 36 -9.34 -2.42 -2.08
C GLN A 36 -10.04 -3.67 -1.49
N GLY A 37 -9.28 -4.56 -0.85
CA GLY A 37 -9.82 -5.74 -0.17
C GLY A 37 -10.73 -5.38 1.01
N PHE A 38 -10.30 -4.44 1.84
CA PHE A 38 -11.13 -3.92 2.94
C PHE A 38 -12.44 -3.36 2.41
N MET A 39 -12.44 -2.50 1.40
CA MET A 39 -13.66 -1.85 0.90
C MET A 39 -14.62 -2.84 0.24
N ALA A 40 -14.11 -3.89 -0.40
CA ALA A 40 -14.95 -4.95 -0.95
C ALA A 40 -15.76 -5.70 0.14
N GLY A 41 -15.20 -5.87 1.34
CA GLY A 41 -15.91 -6.48 2.48
C GLY A 41 -16.67 -5.47 3.36
N TYR A 42 -16.08 -4.31 3.63
CA TYR A 42 -16.55 -3.32 4.61
C TYR A 42 -17.87 -2.65 4.19
N TYR A 43 -18.01 -2.25 2.93
CA TYR A 43 -19.26 -1.66 2.44
C TYR A 43 -20.36 -2.69 2.16
N SER A 44 -20.06 -3.99 2.30
CA SER A 44 -21.06 -5.04 2.14
C SER A 44 -21.88 -5.31 3.40
N ASN A 45 -21.48 -4.75 4.56
CA ASN A 45 -22.18 -4.94 5.83
C ASN A 45 -22.33 -3.60 6.61
N PRO A 46 -23.54 -3.04 6.74
CA PRO A 46 -23.83 -1.80 7.46
C PRO A 46 -23.42 -1.80 8.94
N GLU A 47 -23.31 -2.97 9.59
CA GLU A 47 -22.93 -3.10 11.00
C GLU A 47 -21.42 -3.14 11.23
N SER A 48 -20.61 -3.19 10.16
CA SER A 48 -19.14 -3.27 10.24
C SER A 48 -18.46 -1.92 10.55
N CYS A 49 -19.25 -0.85 10.66
CA CYS A 49 -18.83 0.54 10.52
C CYS A 49 -18.16 1.17 11.75
N GLY A 50 -17.21 0.49 12.39
CA GLY A 50 -16.44 1.04 13.51
C GLY A 50 -15.18 1.82 13.10
N TRP A 51 -14.73 1.68 11.85
CA TRP A 51 -13.44 2.22 11.39
C TRP A 51 -13.65 3.49 10.57
N SER A 52 -12.91 4.54 10.92
CA SER A 52 -12.85 5.75 10.12
C SER A 52 -12.04 5.51 8.83
N ASN A 53 -12.20 6.41 7.85
CA ASN A 53 -11.37 6.39 6.64
C ASN A 53 -9.88 6.46 6.99
N GLU A 54 -9.54 7.21 8.04
CA GLU A 54 -8.20 7.35 8.57
C GLU A 54 -7.67 6.02 9.14
N ASP A 55 -8.51 5.22 9.80
CA ASP A 55 -8.12 3.91 10.34
C ASP A 55 -7.83 2.92 9.21
N ILE A 56 -8.69 2.91 8.18
CA ILE A 56 -8.50 2.09 6.97
C ILE A 56 -7.19 2.45 6.26
N ALA A 57 -6.93 3.75 6.08
CA ALA A 57 -5.69 4.21 5.44
C ALA A 57 -4.45 3.81 6.24
N LYS A 58 -4.47 4.00 7.57
CA LYS A 58 -3.37 3.59 8.46
C LYS A 58 -3.12 2.09 8.38
N GLU A 59 -4.18 1.28 8.42
CA GLU A 59 -4.05 -0.17 8.37
C GLU A 59 -3.53 -0.66 7.02
N GLY A 60 -3.99 -0.02 5.93
CA GLY A 60 -3.45 -0.23 4.58
C GLY A 60 -1.93 -0.12 4.54
N TYR A 61 -1.39 0.96 5.11
CA TYR A 61 0.06 1.16 5.16
C TYR A 61 0.78 0.20 6.12
N LYS A 62 0.20 -0.13 7.28
CA LYS A 62 0.83 -1.12 8.19
C LYS A 62 0.98 -2.49 7.53
N LEU A 63 -0.06 -2.94 6.82
CA LEU A 63 -0.02 -4.21 6.10
C LEU A 63 0.94 -4.14 4.91
N ALA A 64 1.01 -3.01 4.19
CA ALA A 64 2.01 -2.81 3.16
C ALA A 64 3.45 -2.92 3.70
N ASP A 65 3.73 -2.31 4.85
CA ASP A 65 5.03 -2.37 5.52
C ASP A 65 5.37 -3.81 5.94
N ALA A 66 4.39 -4.57 6.44
CA ALA A 66 4.55 -5.99 6.77
C ALA A 66 4.85 -6.86 5.54
N MET A 67 4.22 -6.58 4.39
CA MET A 67 4.48 -7.28 3.13
C MET A 67 5.90 -7.02 2.60
N LEU A 68 6.41 -5.79 2.75
CA LEU A 68 7.79 -5.46 2.39
C LEU A 68 8.78 -6.19 3.30
N ALA A 69 8.56 -6.18 4.62
CA ALA A 69 9.41 -6.90 5.56
C ALA A 69 9.46 -8.41 5.28
N ALA A 70 8.31 -9.02 4.95
CA ALA A 70 8.23 -10.44 4.60
C ALA A 70 8.93 -10.80 3.26
N ARG A 71 9.15 -9.83 2.37
CA ARG A 71 9.91 -10.04 1.14
C ARG A 71 11.42 -10.09 1.39
N GLU A 72 11.88 -9.40 2.42
CA GLU A 72 13.31 -9.25 2.75
C GLU A 72 13.84 -10.35 3.67
N SER A 73 12.96 -11.21 4.20
CA SER A 73 13.29 -12.42 4.97
C SER A 73 13.55 -13.63 4.10
#